data_AF-A0A388SSA6-F1
#
_entry.id   AF-A0A388SSA6-F1
#
_cell.length_a   1.000
_cell.length_b   1.000
_cell.length_c   1.000
_cell.angle_alpha   90.00
_cell.angle_beta   90.00
_cell.angle_gamma   90.00
#
_symmetry.space_group_name_H-M   'P 1'
#
loop_
_entity.id
_entity.type
_entity.pdbx_description
1 polymer ?
#
loop_
_entity_poly.entity_id
_entity_poly.type
_entity_poly.pdbx_seq_one_letter_code
_entity_poly.pdbx_strand_id
1 'polypeptide(L)'
;MSDLSFPVPLWVWAAVTLGIGAMLAVDLLAHRDNHVIGFREAAVWSGVWIAAGLGFGLVLLVWQDGDVATTYYAGYLIEKALSVDNVFVFALVFSFFAVPDAYQHKVLFWGVIGALAARLVFIFVGAELLRVFFWTAYLFGAFLIWTGWKMAASKDEEVHPDRNPVVRLVRKVVPTDARFHGDRFFTRVDGRRVATLLFVVLVAIEATDLVFAVDSVAAILAITTNTFLVWTANAFAVLGLRSLYFCLAGLLRRFRYLHYGLAVLLAFAGVKLILSETPVGKLPIPLTLGVIAATITVSITWSLIATRDRPGGDDGPAAAPGTAGTTGTAPAEHGPDPGASSTRSRTDRPPPRPR
;
A
#
# COMPACT_ATOMS: atom_id res chain seq x y z
N MET A 1 -37.02 0.39 -12.24
CA MET A 1 -36.30 -0.21 -11.10
C MET A 1 -37.07 -1.46 -10.73
N SER A 2 -36.59 -2.63 -11.16
CA SER A 2 -37.13 -3.90 -10.70
C SER A 2 -36.63 -4.11 -9.28
N ASP A 3 -37.53 -4.05 -8.29
CA ASP A 3 -37.24 -4.45 -6.92
C ASP A 3 -36.99 -5.97 -6.89
N LEU A 4 -35.77 -6.38 -7.25
CA LEU A 4 -35.24 -7.74 -7.08
C LEU A 4 -35.02 -8.00 -5.58
N SER A 5 -36.13 -8.05 -4.83
CA SER A 5 -36.17 -8.38 -3.42
C SER A 5 -36.55 -9.86 -3.28
N PHE A 6 -35.56 -10.74 -3.45
CA PHE A 6 -35.72 -12.14 -3.06
C PHE A 6 -35.13 -12.33 -1.65
N PRO A 7 -35.86 -12.98 -0.73
CA PRO A 7 -35.35 -13.24 0.61
C PRO A 7 -34.22 -14.26 0.53
N VAL A 8 -33.02 -13.86 0.96
CA VAL A 8 -31.85 -14.75 1.01
C VAL A 8 -31.82 -15.45 2.36
N PRO A 9 -31.89 -16.79 2.41
CA PRO A 9 -31.79 -17.54 3.66
C PRO A 9 -30.49 -17.27 4.40
N LEU A 10 -30.54 -17.26 5.75
CA LEU A 10 -29.36 -17.01 6.59
C LEU A 10 -28.20 -17.99 6.33
N TRP A 11 -28.49 -19.22 5.92
CA TRP A 11 -27.45 -20.19 5.59
C TRP A 11 -26.64 -19.79 4.34
N VAL A 12 -27.25 -19.09 3.37
CA VAL A 12 -26.54 -18.58 2.18
C VAL A 12 -25.62 -17.45 2.58
N TRP A 13 -26.08 -16.53 3.43
CA TRP A 13 -25.25 -15.50 4.04
C TRP A 13 -24.04 -16.10 4.77
N ALA A 14 -24.28 -17.12 5.60
CA ALA A 14 -23.23 -17.82 6.32
C ALA A 14 -22.26 -18.52 5.35
N ALA A 15 -22.76 -19.23 4.33
CA ALA A 15 -21.94 -19.92 3.35
C ALA A 15 -21.03 -18.97 2.57
N VAL A 16 -21.56 -17.84 2.08
CA VAL A 16 -20.77 -16.85 1.34
C VAL A 16 -19.76 -16.16 2.25
N THR A 17 -20.15 -15.80 3.47
CA THR A 17 -19.24 -15.16 4.44
C THR A 17 -18.10 -16.10 4.85
N LEU A 18 -18.41 -17.38 5.07
CA LEU A 18 -17.40 -18.41 5.32
C LEU A 18 -16.51 -18.64 4.09
N GLY A 19 -17.08 -18.61 2.89
CA GLY A 19 -16.31 -18.66 1.64
C GLY A 19 -15.32 -17.50 1.52
N ILE A 20 -15.77 -16.26 1.77
CA ILE A 20 -14.92 -15.07 1.82
C ILE A 20 -13.83 -15.22 2.89
N GLY A 21 -14.19 -15.69 4.08
CA GLY A 21 -13.23 -15.96 5.16
C GLY A 21 -12.19 -17.01 4.77
N ALA A 22 -12.59 -18.07 4.08
CA ALA A 22 -11.69 -19.09 3.56
C ALA A 22 -10.75 -18.53 2.48
N MET A 23 -11.27 -17.68 1.58
CA MET A 23 -10.45 -17.00 0.57
C MET A 23 -9.41 -16.08 1.22
N LEU A 24 -9.79 -15.32 2.25
CA LEU A 24 -8.85 -14.49 3.03
C LEU A 24 -7.82 -15.34 3.79
N ALA A 25 -8.22 -16.51 4.30
CA ALA A 25 -7.29 -17.44 4.93
C ALA A 25 -6.29 -18.01 3.91
N VAL A 26 -6.74 -18.38 2.71
CA VAL A 26 -5.86 -18.80 1.61
C VAL A 26 -4.89 -17.69 1.23
N ASP A 27 -5.38 -16.44 1.14
CA ASP A 27 -4.56 -15.27 0.86
C ASP A 27 -3.42 -15.09 1.89
N LEU A 28 -3.77 -15.18 3.17
CA LEU A 28 -2.84 -15.07 4.29
C LEU A 28 -1.82 -16.21 4.29
N LEU A 29 -2.25 -17.44 4.03
CA LEU A 29 -1.37 -18.61 3.98
C LEU A 29 -0.41 -18.56 2.79
N ALA A 30 -0.88 -18.11 1.62
CA ALA A 30 -0.09 -17.98 0.41
C ALA A 30 1.01 -16.92 0.53
N HIS A 31 0.80 -15.88 1.35
CA HIS A 31 1.72 -14.74 1.50
C HIS A 31 2.21 -14.59 2.94
N ARG A 32 2.35 -15.71 3.66
CA ARG A 32 2.83 -15.73 5.06
C ARG A 32 4.29 -15.30 5.19
N ASP A 33 5.07 -15.47 4.13
CA ASP A 33 6.47 -15.11 4.09
C ASP A 33 6.59 -13.65 3.66
N ASN A 34 7.49 -12.89 4.30
CA ASN A 34 7.67 -11.44 4.11
C ASN A 34 8.34 -11.08 2.76
N HIS A 35 8.07 -11.86 1.71
CA HIS A 35 8.58 -11.69 0.37
C HIS A 35 7.95 -10.46 -0.30
N VAL A 36 8.78 -9.72 -1.04
CA VAL A 36 8.33 -8.59 -1.83
C VAL A 36 7.63 -9.10 -3.09
N ILE A 37 6.30 -9.01 -3.11
CA ILE A 37 5.48 -9.48 -4.24
C ILE A 37 5.90 -8.77 -5.52
N GLY A 38 6.29 -9.56 -6.52
CA GLY A 38 6.66 -9.08 -7.85
C GLY A 38 5.43 -8.73 -8.71
N PHE A 39 5.62 -7.95 -9.77
CA PHE A 39 4.52 -7.54 -10.67
C PHE A 39 3.77 -8.74 -11.30
N ARG A 40 4.50 -9.76 -11.76
CA ARG A 40 3.89 -10.95 -12.40
C ARG A 40 3.03 -11.73 -11.43
N GLU A 41 3.53 -11.95 -10.22
CA GLU A 41 2.81 -12.62 -9.15
C GLU A 41 1.56 -11.82 -8.77
N ALA A 42 1.69 -10.51 -8.56
CA ALA A 42 0.56 -9.63 -8.28
C ALA A 42 -0.51 -9.67 -9.37
N ALA A 43 -0.09 -9.70 -10.65
CA ALA A 43 -1.01 -9.74 -11.79
C ALA A 43 -1.78 -11.07 -11.86
N VAL A 44 -1.10 -12.20 -11.59
CA VAL A 44 -1.75 -13.52 -11.51
C VAL A 44 -2.77 -13.53 -10.38
N TRP A 45 -2.39 -13.09 -9.17
CA TRP A 45 -3.32 -13.01 -8.05
C TRP A 45 -4.49 -12.08 -8.33
N SER A 46 -4.25 -10.93 -8.95
CA SER A 46 -5.32 -10.02 -9.39
C SER A 46 -6.29 -10.71 -10.34
N GLY A 47 -5.78 -11.48 -11.29
CA GLY A 47 -6.59 -12.31 -12.19
C GLY A 47 -7.41 -13.37 -11.46
N VAL A 48 -6.84 -14.05 -10.46
CA VAL A 48 -7.56 -15.02 -9.62
C VAL A 48 -8.71 -14.36 -8.86
N TRP A 49 -8.48 -13.19 -8.26
CA TRP A 49 -9.52 -12.45 -7.53
C TRP A 49 -10.62 -11.93 -8.46
N ILE A 50 -10.27 -11.46 -9.66
CA ILE A 50 -11.24 -11.05 -10.67
C ILE A 50 -12.06 -12.26 -11.13
N ALA A 51 -11.40 -13.38 -11.43
CA ALA A 51 -12.07 -14.62 -11.83
C ALA A 51 -13.03 -15.14 -10.74
N ALA A 52 -12.66 -15.04 -9.46
CA ALA A 52 -13.53 -15.42 -8.36
C ALA A 52 -14.79 -14.53 -8.29
N GLY A 53 -14.62 -13.20 -8.40
CA GLY A 53 -15.75 -12.28 -8.45
C GLY A 53 -16.66 -12.51 -9.66
N LEU A 54 -16.08 -12.78 -10.83
CA LEU A 54 -16.84 -13.11 -12.03
C LEU A 54 -17.55 -14.46 -11.92
N GLY A 55 -16.89 -15.46 -11.34
CA GLY A 55 -17.42 -16.79 -11.11
C GLY A 55 -18.59 -16.78 -10.13
N PHE A 56 -18.58 -15.93 -9.11
CA PHE A 56 -19.73 -15.78 -8.22
C PHE A 56 -20.97 -15.25 -8.95
N GLY A 57 -20.81 -14.37 -9.94
CA GLY A 57 -21.94 -13.95 -10.78
C GLY A 57 -22.54 -15.11 -11.60
N LEU A 58 -21.73 -16.09 -12.02
CA LEU A 58 -22.23 -17.31 -12.66
C LEU A 58 -22.98 -18.21 -11.67
N VAL A 59 -22.53 -18.27 -10.40
CA VAL A 59 -23.26 -18.96 -9.34
C VAL A 59 -24.65 -18.32 -9.16
N LEU A 60 -24.74 -16.99 -9.15
CA LEU A 60 -26.02 -16.29 -9.08
C LEU A 60 -26.90 -16.54 -10.32
N LEU A 61 -26.31 -16.63 -11.51
CA LEU A 61 -27.04 -16.94 -12.75
C LEU A 61 -27.71 -18.32 -12.69
N VAL A 62 -27.02 -19.32 -12.14
CA VAL A 62 -27.54 -20.70 -12.02
C VAL A 62 -28.51 -20.83 -10.84
N TRP A 63 -28.24 -20.12 -9.74
CA TRP A 63 -29.05 -20.21 -8.51
C TRP A 63 -30.34 -19.39 -8.58
N GLN A 64 -30.30 -18.24 -9.23
CA GLN A 64 -31.43 -17.32 -9.39
C GLN A 64 -31.76 -17.19 -10.87
N ASP A 65 -31.48 -16.04 -11.48
CA ASP A 65 -31.77 -15.74 -12.87
C ASP A 65 -30.75 -14.75 -13.48
N GLY A 66 -30.94 -14.43 -14.76
CA GLY A 66 -30.12 -13.47 -15.49
C GLY A 66 -30.18 -12.04 -14.97
N ASP A 67 -31.32 -11.63 -14.40
CA ASP A 67 -31.50 -10.26 -13.91
C ASP A 67 -30.71 -10.05 -12.61
N VAL A 68 -30.73 -11.03 -11.70
CA VAL A 68 -29.93 -11.04 -10.48
C VAL A 68 -28.43 -11.05 -10.81
N ALA A 69 -28.01 -11.92 -11.73
CA ALA A 69 -26.61 -12.00 -12.14
C ALA A 69 -26.14 -10.69 -12.79
N THR A 70 -26.95 -10.09 -13.67
CA THR A 70 -26.63 -8.81 -14.32
C THR A 70 -26.54 -7.67 -13.31
N THR A 71 -27.46 -7.65 -12.34
CA THR A 71 -27.44 -6.67 -11.24
C THR A 71 -26.18 -6.81 -10.39
N TYR A 72 -25.80 -8.05 -10.04
CA TYR A 72 -24.54 -8.32 -9.36
C TYR A 72 -23.34 -7.86 -10.17
N TYR A 73 -23.27 -8.18 -11.47
CA TYR A 73 -22.15 -7.77 -12.32
C TYR A 73 -22.06 -6.25 -12.44
N ALA A 74 -23.18 -5.55 -12.56
CA ALA A 74 -23.22 -4.09 -12.57
C ALA A 74 -22.65 -3.52 -11.26
N GLY A 75 -23.12 -4.01 -10.10
CA GLY A 75 -22.58 -3.63 -8.79
C GLY A 75 -21.09 -3.94 -8.65
N TYR A 76 -20.69 -5.17 -9.00
CA TYR A 76 -19.31 -5.65 -8.91
C TYR A 76 -18.37 -4.80 -9.77
N LEU A 77 -18.74 -4.50 -11.02
CA LEU A 77 -17.91 -3.70 -11.92
C LEU A 77 -17.77 -2.25 -11.45
N ILE A 78 -18.85 -1.65 -10.93
CA ILE A 78 -18.79 -0.31 -10.35
C ILE A 78 -17.89 -0.29 -9.12
N GLU A 79 -18.09 -1.22 -8.18
CA GLU A 79 -17.25 -1.33 -6.98
C GLU A 79 -15.79 -1.62 -7.35
N LYS A 80 -15.55 -2.48 -8.34
CA LYS A 80 -14.20 -2.81 -8.81
C LYS A 80 -13.53 -1.60 -9.44
N ALA A 81 -14.24 -0.83 -10.25
CA ALA A 81 -13.72 0.40 -10.84
C ALA A 81 -13.39 1.45 -9.76
N LEU A 82 -14.27 1.62 -8.77
CA LEU A 82 -14.04 2.54 -7.64
C LEU A 82 -12.90 2.07 -6.73
N SER A 83 -12.68 0.76 -6.59
CA SER A 83 -11.57 0.21 -5.80
C SER A 83 -10.18 0.57 -6.36
N VAL A 84 -10.09 0.89 -7.66
CA VAL A 84 -8.84 1.38 -8.27
C VAL A 84 -8.43 2.73 -7.66
N ASP A 85 -9.40 3.61 -7.37
CA ASP A 85 -9.14 4.89 -6.71
C ASP A 85 -8.56 4.67 -5.30
N ASN A 86 -9.07 3.66 -4.56
CA ASN A 86 -8.57 3.32 -3.23
C ASN A 86 -7.10 2.89 -3.28
N VAL A 87 -6.69 2.13 -4.30
CA VAL A 87 -5.29 1.71 -4.47
C VAL A 87 -4.34 2.90 -4.63
N PHE A 88 -4.75 3.94 -5.36
CA PHE A 88 -3.93 5.15 -5.49
C PHE A 88 -3.74 5.87 -4.18
N VAL A 89 -4.81 5.98 -3.38
CA VAL A 89 -4.69 6.58 -2.05
C VAL A 89 -3.84 5.73 -1.13
N PHE A 90 -3.88 4.41 -1.22
CA PHE A 90 -2.97 3.54 -0.46
C PHE A 90 -1.51 3.78 -0.83
N ALA A 91 -1.21 3.86 -2.13
CA ALA A 91 0.13 4.21 -2.60
C ALA A 91 0.60 5.56 -2.07
N LEU A 92 -0.31 6.53 -1.97
CA LEU A 92 0.00 7.80 -1.32
C LEU A 92 0.30 7.65 0.16
N VAL A 93 -0.59 7.02 0.92
CA VAL A 93 -0.42 6.89 2.37
C VAL A 93 0.91 6.18 2.65
N PHE A 94 1.25 5.13 1.91
CA PHE A 94 2.53 4.45 2.05
C PHE A 94 3.73 5.32 1.64
N SER A 95 3.66 6.03 0.52
CA SER A 95 4.72 6.95 0.09
C SER A 95 4.92 8.08 1.11
N PHE A 96 3.82 8.61 1.63
CA PHE A 96 3.80 9.72 2.56
C PHE A 96 4.42 9.34 3.91
N PHE A 97 4.05 8.19 4.45
CA PHE A 97 4.64 7.65 5.69
C PHE A 97 5.96 6.90 5.46
N ALA A 98 6.45 6.87 4.21
CA ALA A 98 7.63 6.11 3.77
C ALA A 98 7.63 4.67 4.33
N VAL A 99 6.51 3.98 4.17
CA VAL A 99 6.29 2.63 4.71
C VAL A 99 7.12 1.63 3.92
N PRO A 100 8.03 0.87 4.58
CA PRO A 100 8.84 -0.15 3.91
C PRO A 100 7.96 -1.19 3.20
N ASP A 101 8.37 -1.57 1.99
CA ASP A 101 7.65 -2.54 1.12
C ASP A 101 7.29 -3.84 1.85
N ALA A 102 8.16 -4.33 2.74
CA ALA A 102 7.93 -5.54 3.53
C ALA A 102 6.72 -5.46 4.48
N TYR A 103 6.30 -4.25 4.88
CA TYR A 103 5.19 -4.08 5.83
C TYR A 103 3.88 -3.62 5.15
N GLN A 104 3.94 -3.15 3.90
CA GLN A 104 2.76 -2.73 3.14
C GLN A 104 1.75 -3.89 3.03
N HIS A 105 2.23 -5.13 2.82
CA HIS A 105 1.39 -6.32 2.75
C HIS A 105 0.49 -6.49 3.99
N LYS A 106 1.10 -6.38 5.17
CA LYS A 106 0.40 -6.54 6.44
C LYS A 106 -0.66 -5.45 6.62
N VAL A 107 -0.33 -4.21 6.29
CA VAL A 107 -1.29 -3.10 6.41
C VAL A 107 -2.45 -3.28 5.44
N LEU A 108 -2.19 -3.68 4.19
CA LEU A 108 -3.24 -3.94 3.20
C LEU A 108 -4.16 -5.09 3.59
N PHE A 109 -3.61 -6.17 4.17
CA PHE A 109 -4.41 -7.31 4.62
C PHE A 109 -5.40 -6.90 5.71
N TRP A 110 -4.90 -6.21 6.76
CA TRP A 110 -5.78 -5.67 7.81
C TRP A 110 -6.72 -4.59 7.26
N GLY A 111 -6.24 -3.80 6.31
CA GLY A 111 -7.00 -2.82 5.53
C GLY A 111 -8.22 -3.40 4.85
N VAL A 112 -8.07 -4.54 4.18
CA VAL A 112 -9.16 -5.25 3.50
C VAL A 112 -10.16 -5.79 4.52
N ILE A 113 -9.71 -6.34 5.64
CA ILE A 113 -10.60 -6.86 6.69
C ILE A 113 -11.42 -5.73 7.31
N GLY A 114 -10.78 -4.61 7.66
CA GLY A 114 -11.46 -3.46 8.24
C GLY A 114 -12.42 -2.81 7.24
N ALA A 115 -12.01 -2.66 5.98
CA ALA A 115 -12.88 -2.20 4.88
C ALA A 115 -14.13 -3.07 4.75
N LEU A 116 -13.99 -4.40 4.68
CA LEU A 116 -15.13 -5.33 4.61
C LEU A 116 -16.07 -5.18 5.81
N ALA A 117 -15.52 -5.08 7.02
CA ALA A 117 -16.32 -4.90 8.23
C ALA A 117 -17.06 -3.55 8.23
N ALA A 118 -16.36 -2.46 7.91
CA ALA A 118 -16.92 -1.11 7.86
C ALA A 118 -18.02 -1.01 6.80
N ARG A 119 -17.83 -1.63 5.63
CA ARG A 119 -18.82 -1.67 4.56
C ARG A 119 -20.04 -2.49 4.92
N LEU A 120 -19.87 -3.62 5.60
CA LEU A 120 -20.99 -4.39 6.13
C LEU A 120 -21.85 -3.52 7.06
N VAL A 121 -21.21 -2.78 7.98
CA VAL A 121 -21.91 -1.83 8.86
C VAL A 121 -22.63 -0.75 8.06
N PHE A 122 -21.97 -0.12 7.08
CA PHE A 122 -22.60 0.90 6.24
C PHE A 122 -23.83 0.39 5.47
N ILE A 123 -23.77 -0.82 4.95
CA ILE A 123 -24.88 -1.43 4.20
C ILE A 123 -26.12 -1.60 5.10
N PHE A 124 -25.93 -2.01 6.36
CA PHE A 124 -27.04 -2.21 7.29
C PHE A 124 -27.51 -0.93 7.99
N VAL A 125 -26.62 0.02 8.26
CA VAL A 125 -26.98 1.32 8.84
C VAL A 125 -27.64 2.22 7.81
N GLY A 126 -27.36 2.02 6.51
CA GLY A 126 -28.03 2.69 5.41
C GLY A 126 -27.58 4.13 5.17
N ALA A 127 -28.26 4.78 4.23
CA ALA A 127 -27.87 6.08 3.66
C ALA A 127 -27.91 7.27 4.64
N GLU A 128 -28.48 7.12 5.83
CA GLU A 128 -28.58 8.20 6.81
C GLU A 128 -27.23 8.56 7.45
N LEU A 129 -26.31 7.59 7.52
CA LEU A 129 -24.95 7.83 8.03
C LEU A 129 -24.11 8.69 7.06
N LEU A 130 -24.49 8.73 5.77
CA LEU A 130 -23.77 9.43 4.71
C LEU A 130 -23.79 10.97 4.88
N ARG A 131 -24.82 11.51 5.54
CA ARG A 131 -24.96 12.97 5.73
C ARG A 131 -23.98 13.57 6.74
N VAL A 132 -23.26 12.75 7.51
CA VAL A 132 -22.34 13.22 8.56
C VAL A 132 -20.91 13.45 8.02
N PHE A 133 -20.56 12.80 6.90
CA PHE A 133 -19.17 12.71 6.44
C PHE A 133 -18.78 13.67 5.29
N PHE A 134 -19.69 14.53 4.81
CA PHE A 134 -19.42 15.42 3.67
C PHE A 134 -18.19 16.33 3.89
N TRP A 135 -17.99 16.87 5.10
CA TRP A 135 -16.86 17.74 5.40
C TRP A 135 -15.51 17.01 5.32
N THR A 136 -15.52 15.69 5.56
CA THR A 136 -14.32 14.85 5.52
C THR A 136 -13.79 14.73 4.10
N ALA A 137 -14.66 14.70 3.09
CA ALA A 137 -14.27 14.70 1.68
C ALA A 137 -13.46 15.96 1.30
N TYR A 138 -13.86 17.14 1.79
CA TYR A 138 -13.10 18.39 1.58
C TYR A 138 -11.72 18.34 2.25
N LEU A 139 -11.64 17.88 3.50
CA LEU A 139 -10.37 17.77 4.22
C LEU A 139 -9.41 16.79 3.53
N PHE A 140 -9.88 15.58 3.23
CA PHE A 140 -9.08 14.55 2.56
C PHE A 140 -8.73 14.98 1.13
N GLY A 141 -9.66 15.55 0.37
CA GLY A 141 -9.39 15.99 -0.99
C GLY A 141 -8.34 17.10 -1.06
N ALA A 142 -8.41 18.08 -0.14
CA ALA A 142 -7.37 19.11 -0.03
C ALA A 142 -6.00 18.51 0.35
N PHE A 143 -6.00 17.54 1.27
CA PHE A 143 -4.80 16.80 1.66
C PHE A 143 -4.18 16.02 0.49
N LEU A 144 -5.01 15.36 -0.34
CA LEU A 144 -4.58 14.63 -1.55
C LEU A 144 -3.95 15.56 -2.58
N ILE A 145 -4.59 16.70 -2.87
CA ILE A 145 -4.06 17.71 -3.81
C ILE A 145 -2.72 18.26 -3.31
N TRP A 146 -2.64 18.64 -2.03
CA TRP A 146 -1.41 19.15 -1.43
C TRP A 146 -0.28 18.12 -1.51
N THR A 147 -0.58 16.85 -1.24
CA THR A 147 0.45 15.80 -1.27
C THR A 147 0.88 15.47 -2.70
N GLY A 148 -0.04 15.44 -3.67
CA GLY A 148 0.30 15.32 -5.09
C GLY A 148 1.22 16.45 -5.55
N TRP A 149 0.90 17.70 -5.20
CA TRP A 149 1.76 18.85 -5.49
C TRP A 149 3.15 18.72 -4.85
N LYS A 150 3.22 18.35 -3.56
CA LYS A 150 4.48 18.15 -2.85
C LYS A 150 5.32 17.05 -3.49
N MET A 151 4.71 15.94 -3.89
CA MET A 151 5.38 14.81 -4.55
C MET A 151 5.94 15.20 -5.92
N ALA A 152 5.24 16.05 -6.69
CA ALA A 152 5.77 16.61 -7.93
C ALA A 152 6.90 17.63 -7.72
N ALA A 153 6.85 18.38 -6.62
CA ALA A 153 7.83 19.42 -6.30
C ALA A 153 9.12 18.88 -5.66
N SER A 154 9.07 17.72 -4.99
CA SER A 154 10.22 17.06 -4.40
C SER A 154 11.04 16.32 -5.47
N LYS A 155 12.21 16.86 -5.84
CA LYS A 155 13.20 16.16 -6.67
C LYS A 155 14.01 15.20 -5.79
N ASP A 156 13.87 13.89 -5.98
CA ASP A 156 14.80 12.83 -5.53
C ASP A 156 15.42 12.98 -4.12
N GLU A 157 14.68 13.53 -3.14
CA GLU A 157 15.09 13.45 -1.73
C GLU A 157 14.36 12.27 -1.09
N GLU A 158 15.15 11.34 -0.54
CA GLU A 158 14.67 10.27 0.34
C GLU A 158 13.76 10.88 1.40
N VAL A 159 12.48 10.52 1.37
CA VAL A 159 11.46 11.04 2.30
C VAL A 159 11.77 10.51 3.69
N HIS A 160 12.55 11.24 4.47
CA HIS A 160 12.82 10.89 5.86
C HIS A 160 11.52 11.03 6.69
N PRO A 161 11.02 9.94 7.32
CA PRO A 161 9.77 9.96 8.10
C PRO A 161 9.75 11.03 9.19
N ASP A 162 10.92 11.30 9.80
CA ASP A 162 11.10 12.22 10.92
C ASP A 162 10.87 13.71 10.57
N ARG A 163 10.95 14.06 9.28
CA ARG A 163 10.74 15.45 8.81
C ARG A 163 9.35 15.68 8.23
N ASN A 164 8.48 14.67 8.17
CA ASN A 164 7.16 14.82 7.57
C ASN A 164 6.20 15.56 8.54
N PRO A 165 5.65 16.74 8.17
CA PRO A 165 4.81 17.57 9.04
C PRO A 165 3.56 16.87 9.57
N VAL A 166 2.99 15.89 8.85
CA VAL A 166 1.81 15.15 9.35
C VAL A 166 2.21 14.01 10.29
N VAL A 167 3.40 13.41 10.13
CA VAL A 167 3.94 12.52 11.17
C VAL A 167 4.09 13.29 12.47
N ARG A 168 4.53 14.56 12.42
CA ARG A 168 4.54 15.46 13.58
C ARG A 168 3.14 15.82 14.09
N LEU A 169 2.15 15.95 13.21
CA LEU A 169 0.76 16.21 13.59
C LEU A 169 0.12 15.00 14.28
N VAL A 170 0.30 13.79 13.74
CA VAL A 170 -0.16 12.56 14.38
C VAL A 170 0.53 12.34 15.72
N ARG A 171 1.84 12.62 15.82
CA ARG A 171 2.58 12.62 17.11
C ARG A 171 1.97 13.53 18.17
N LYS A 172 1.28 14.60 17.77
CA LYS A 172 0.62 15.53 18.69
C LYS A 172 -0.71 14.99 19.22
N VAL A 173 -1.36 14.09 18.47
CA VAL A 173 -2.68 13.53 18.80
C VAL A 173 -2.58 12.14 19.41
N VAL A 174 -1.58 11.34 19.02
CA VAL A 174 -1.37 9.96 19.47
C VAL A 174 0.09 9.79 19.91
N PRO A 175 0.39 9.33 21.14
CA PRO A 175 1.75 8.99 21.55
C PRO A 175 2.26 7.81 20.69
N THR A 176 2.98 8.15 19.63
CA THR A 176 3.52 7.22 18.63
C THR A 176 5.04 7.25 18.67
N ASP A 177 5.69 6.08 18.68
CA ASP A 177 7.13 6.01 18.38
C ASP A 177 7.32 6.21 16.87
N ALA A 178 8.26 7.09 16.50
CA ALA A 178 8.52 7.47 15.12
C ALA A 178 9.24 6.38 14.32
N ARG A 179 9.76 5.35 14.99
CA ARG A 179 10.47 4.25 14.36
C ARG A 179 9.52 3.13 13.97
N PHE A 180 9.79 2.50 12.83
CA PHE A 180 9.16 1.23 12.49
C PHE A 180 9.68 0.14 13.43
N HIS A 181 8.81 -0.40 14.29
CA HIS A 181 9.14 -1.51 15.21
C HIS A 181 8.90 -2.88 14.56
N GLY A 182 9.43 -3.06 13.35
CA GLY A 182 9.14 -4.22 12.53
C GLY A 182 7.71 -4.22 12.02
N ASP A 183 7.08 -5.38 12.03
CA ASP A 183 5.71 -5.61 11.60
C ASP A 183 4.67 -5.36 12.71
N ARG A 184 5.08 -4.96 13.92
CA ARG A 184 4.18 -4.82 15.08
C ARG A 184 3.38 -3.54 15.01
N PHE A 185 2.06 -3.62 15.24
CA PHE A 185 1.19 -2.44 15.36
C PHE A 185 1.34 -1.72 16.71
N PHE A 186 1.65 -2.45 17.77
CA PHE A 186 1.86 -1.93 19.11
C PHE A 186 3.23 -2.36 19.62
N THR A 187 3.90 -1.46 20.31
CA THR A 187 5.18 -1.74 20.97
C THR A 187 5.14 -1.27 22.41
N ARG A 188 6.14 -1.66 23.21
CA ARG A 188 6.33 -1.14 24.57
C ARG A 188 7.54 -0.21 24.57
N VAL A 189 7.32 1.06 24.92
CA VAL A 189 8.37 2.06 25.15
C VAL A 189 8.20 2.56 26.58
N ASP A 190 9.28 2.55 27.36
CA ASP A 190 9.29 2.99 28.77
C ASP A 190 8.17 2.35 29.63
N GLY A 191 7.94 1.04 29.45
CA GLY A 191 6.95 0.28 30.20
C GLY A 191 5.48 0.51 29.80
N ARG A 192 5.19 1.42 28.87
CA ARG A 192 3.84 1.72 28.38
C ARG A 192 3.61 1.14 26.97
N ARG A 193 2.41 0.63 26.71
CA ARG A 193 2.01 0.22 25.34
C ARG A 193 1.75 1.48 24.52
N VAL A 194 2.46 1.62 23.41
CA VAL A 194 2.32 2.75 22.47
C VAL A 194 2.01 2.22 21.08
N ALA A 195 1.22 2.99 20.33
CA ALA A 195 0.96 2.70 18.93
C ALA A 195 2.25 2.93 18.12
N THR A 196 2.46 2.12 17.10
CA THR A 196 3.56 2.31 16.14
C THR A 196 3.09 3.14 14.95
N LEU A 197 4.04 3.65 14.17
CA LEU A 197 3.73 4.32 12.91
C LEU A 197 2.92 3.42 11.95
N LEU A 198 3.15 2.11 11.96
CA LEU A 198 2.42 1.15 11.13
C LEU A 198 0.92 1.08 11.47
N PHE A 199 0.56 1.25 12.75
CA PHE A 199 -0.83 1.30 13.18
C PHE A 199 -1.50 2.61 12.74
N VAL A 200 -0.78 3.73 12.81
CA VAL A 200 -1.28 5.02 12.29
C VAL A 200 -1.58 4.92 10.79
N VAL A 201 -0.68 4.29 10.03
CA VAL A 201 -0.86 4.06 8.59
C VAL A 201 -2.11 3.22 8.33
N LEU A 202 -2.31 2.14 9.09
CA LEU A 202 -3.53 1.32 9.00
C LEU A 202 -4.78 2.16 9.25
N VAL A 203 -4.81 2.94 10.34
CA VAL A 203 -5.95 3.82 10.64
C VAL A 203 -6.20 4.85 9.54
N ALA A 204 -5.14 5.41 8.95
CA ALA A 204 -5.28 6.34 7.83
C ALA A 204 -5.89 5.66 6.58
N ILE A 205 -5.49 4.43 6.28
CA ILE A 205 -6.05 3.63 5.20
C ILE A 205 -7.54 3.33 5.45
N GLU A 206 -7.87 2.85 6.65
CA GLU A 206 -9.26 2.56 7.05
C GLU A 206 -10.14 3.81 7.01
N ALA A 207 -9.66 4.94 7.53
CA ALA A 207 -10.39 6.20 7.49
C ALA A 207 -10.64 6.67 6.05
N THR A 208 -9.67 6.48 5.15
CA THR A 208 -9.85 6.83 3.75
C THR A 208 -10.82 5.89 3.05
N ASP A 209 -10.72 4.57 3.27
CA ASP A 209 -11.68 3.62 2.71
C ASP A 209 -13.10 3.92 3.21
N LEU A 210 -13.27 4.29 4.49
CA LEU A 210 -14.57 4.70 5.05
C LEU A 210 -15.16 5.89 4.28
N VAL A 211 -14.34 6.89 3.93
CA VAL A 211 -14.78 8.05 3.15
C VAL A 211 -15.18 7.63 1.73
N PHE A 212 -14.43 6.75 1.08
CA PHE A 212 -14.79 6.22 -0.24
C PHE A 212 -15.96 5.22 -0.21
N ALA A 213 -16.16 4.53 0.92
CA ALA A 213 -17.25 3.61 1.14
C ALA A 213 -18.60 4.33 1.05
N VAL A 214 -18.69 5.58 1.53
CA VAL A 214 -19.88 6.44 1.40
C VAL A 214 -20.30 6.58 -0.07
N ASP A 215 -19.35 6.91 -0.94
CA ASP A 215 -19.60 7.13 -2.36
C ASP A 215 -19.97 5.82 -3.09
N SER A 216 -19.19 4.77 -2.84
CA SER A 216 -19.39 3.45 -3.45
C SER A 216 -20.70 2.79 -3.02
N VAL A 217 -21.04 2.82 -1.73
CA VAL A 217 -22.32 2.32 -1.20
C VAL A 217 -23.50 3.07 -1.82
N ALA A 218 -23.42 4.40 -1.94
CA ALA A 218 -24.48 5.17 -2.62
C ALA A 218 -24.61 4.80 -4.10
N ALA A 219 -23.49 4.54 -4.79
CA ALA A 219 -23.50 4.15 -6.20
C ALA A 219 -24.14 2.77 -6.42
N ILE A 220 -23.80 1.78 -5.59
CA ILE A 220 -24.37 0.44 -5.70
C ILE A 220 -25.83 0.37 -5.22
N LEU A 221 -26.21 1.15 -4.21
CA LEU A 221 -27.62 1.25 -3.77
C LEU A 221 -28.52 1.89 -4.83
N ALA A 222 -27.96 2.71 -5.73
CA ALA A 222 -28.69 3.22 -6.89
C ALA A 222 -28.98 2.14 -7.95
N ILE A 223 -28.20 1.03 -7.95
CA ILE A 223 -28.43 -0.12 -8.82
C ILE A 223 -29.42 -1.09 -8.17
N THR A 224 -29.20 -1.42 -6.89
CA THR A 224 -30.02 -2.41 -6.19
C THR A 224 -30.11 -2.12 -4.70
N THR A 225 -31.29 -2.33 -4.15
CA THR A 225 -31.57 -2.27 -2.70
C THR A 225 -31.39 -3.61 -2.00
N ASN A 226 -31.09 -4.68 -2.75
CA ASN A 226 -30.86 -6.00 -2.19
C ASN A 226 -29.50 -6.04 -1.47
N THR A 227 -29.53 -6.00 -0.15
CA THR A 227 -28.33 -5.93 0.70
C THR A 227 -27.39 -7.12 0.51
N PHE A 228 -27.89 -8.29 0.10
CA PHE A 228 -27.04 -9.43 -0.23
C PHE A 228 -26.23 -9.20 -1.50
N LEU A 229 -26.86 -8.69 -2.56
CA LEU A 229 -26.15 -8.34 -3.80
C LEU A 229 -25.16 -7.20 -3.56
N VAL A 230 -25.55 -6.19 -2.78
CA VAL A 230 -24.67 -5.08 -2.38
C VAL A 230 -23.44 -5.62 -1.64
N TRP A 231 -23.66 -6.42 -0.60
CA TRP A 231 -22.58 -7.00 0.22
C TRP A 231 -21.64 -7.86 -0.62
N THR A 232 -22.17 -8.80 -1.39
CA THR A 232 -21.36 -9.75 -2.14
C THR A 232 -20.59 -9.09 -3.27
N ALA A 233 -21.21 -8.21 -4.06
CA ALA A 233 -20.53 -7.44 -5.10
C ALA A 233 -19.38 -6.61 -4.53
N ASN A 234 -19.62 -5.97 -3.39
CA ASN A 234 -18.62 -5.16 -2.71
C ASN A 234 -17.46 -6.03 -2.18
N ALA A 235 -17.78 -7.10 -1.48
CA ALA A 235 -16.78 -7.98 -0.90
C ALA A 235 -15.86 -8.58 -1.98
N PHE A 236 -16.43 -9.13 -3.06
CA PHE A 236 -15.64 -9.69 -4.16
C PHE A 236 -14.82 -8.63 -4.89
N ALA A 237 -15.27 -7.37 -4.97
CA ALA A 237 -14.49 -6.29 -5.55
C ALA A 237 -13.25 -5.94 -4.71
N VAL A 238 -13.42 -5.87 -3.38
CA VAL A 238 -12.39 -5.45 -2.40
C VAL A 238 -11.38 -6.56 -2.11
N LEU A 239 -11.74 -7.85 -2.18
CA LEU A 239 -10.81 -8.96 -1.88
C LEU A 239 -9.51 -8.92 -2.71
N GLY A 240 -9.60 -8.49 -3.98
CA GLY A 240 -8.43 -8.37 -4.86
C GLY A 240 -7.65 -7.05 -4.75
N LEU A 241 -7.98 -6.18 -3.80
CA LEU A 241 -7.41 -4.84 -3.67
C LEU A 241 -5.90 -4.88 -3.36
N ARG A 242 -5.49 -5.83 -2.52
CA ARG A 242 -4.08 -6.08 -2.18
C ARG A 242 -3.25 -6.42 -3.42
N SER A 243 -3.69 -7.38 -4.22
CA SER A 243 -3.02 -7.75 -5.48
C SER A 243 -2.99 -6.60 -6.48
N LEU A 244 -4.08 -5.82 -6.57
CA LEU A 244 -4.16 -4.67 -7.45
C LEU A 244 -3.16 -3.57 -7.03
N TYR A 245 -3.00 -3.36 -5.71
CA TYR A 245 -1.95 -2.50 -5.18
C TYR A 245 -0.56 -2.95 -5.60
N PHE A 246 -0.21 -4.22 -5.43
CA PHE A 246 1.12 -4.69 -5.82
C PHE A 246 1.34 -4.71 -7.33
N CYS A 247 0.28 -4.84 -8.14
CA CYS A 247 0.35 -4.60 -9.58
C CYS A 247 0.75 -3.14 -9.87
N LEU A 248 0.06 -2.19 -9.23
CA LEU A 248 0.35 -0.77 -9.40
C LEU A 248 1.75 -0.41 -8.88
N ALA A 249 2.11 -0.83 -7.67
CA ALA A 249 3.42 -0.60 -7.07
C ALA A 249 4.55 -1.24 -7.90
N GLY A 250 4.30 -2.41 -8.49
CA GLY A 250 5.22 -3.03 -9.45
C GLY A 250 5.44 -2.19 -10.70
N LEU A 251 4.39 -1.54 -11.23
CA LEU A 251 4.53 -0.57 -12.32
C LEU A 251 5.33 0.65 -11.86
N LEU A 252 5.02 1.21 -10.69
CA LEU A 252 5.73 2.38 -10.11
C LEU A 252 7.24 2.16 -9.99
N ARG A 253 7.67 0.99 -9.52
CA ARG A 253 9.11 0.67 -9.39
C ARG A 253 9.83 0.50 -10.72
N ARG A 254 9.11 0.22 -11.82
CA ARG A 254 9.71 -0.04 -13.13
C ARG A 254 9.97 1.23 -13.95
N PHE A 255 9.36 2.36 -13.58
CA PHE A 255 9.39 3.58 -14.37
C PHE A 255 9.86 4.77 -13.52
N ARG A 256 11.06 5.30 -13.83
CA ARG A 256 11.74 6.38 -13.07
C ARG A 256 10.89 7.64 -12.90
N TYR A 257 10.05 7.97 -13.89
CA TYR A 257 9.21 9.16 -13.87
C TYR A 257 7.76 8.90 -13.41
N LEU A 258 7.45 7.69 -12.93
CA LEU A 258 6.08 7.36 -12.50
C LEU A 258 5.64 8.09 -11.23
N HIS A 259 6.58 8.67 -10.47
CA HIS A 259 6.26 9.55 -9.34
C HIS A 259 5.48 10.80 -9.78
N TYR A 260 5.75 11.36 -10.97
CA TYR A 260 4.93 12.44 -11.55
C TYR A 260 3.54 11.94 -11.96
N GLY A 261 3.44 10.73 -12.51
CA GLY A 261 2.16 10.09 -12.80
C GLY A 261 1.33 9.92 -11.53
N LEU A 262 1.95 9.43 -10.45
CA LEU A 262 1.31 9.31 -9.15
C LEU A 262 0.87 10.68 -8.62
N ALA A 263 1.71 11.70 -8.69
CA ALA A 263 1.34 13.06 -8.26
C ALA A 263 0.09 13.59 -8.99
N VAL A 264 -0.02 13.38 -10.31
CA VAL A 264 -1.20 13.76 -11.10
C VAL A 264 -2.43 12.97 -10.67
N LEU A 265 -2.30 11.65 -10.50
CA LEU A 265 -3.39 10.78 -10.07
C LEU A 265 -3.90 11.16 -8.68
N LEU A 266 -3.01 11.59 -7.78
CA LEU A 266 -3.37 12.04 -6.44
C LEU A 266 -4.07 13.39 -6.43
N ALA A 267 -3.57 14.35 -7.21
CA ALA A 267 -4.27 15.61 -7.39
C ALA A 267 -5.66 15.39 -8.00
N PHE A 268 -5.76 14.51 -9.00
CA PHE A 268 -7.02 14.14 -9.63
C PHE A 268 -7.99 13.47 -8.65
N ALA A 269 -7.52 12.49 -7.86
CA ALA A 269 -8.34 11.85 -6.83
C ALA A 269 -8.84 12.84 -5.78
N GLY A 270 -8.00 13.79 -5.36
CA GLY A 270 -8.39 14.84 -4.41
C GLY A 270 -9.41 15.82 -4.99
N VAL A 271 -9.24 16.24 -6.25
CA VAL A 271 -10.20 17.08 -6.97
C VAL A 271 -11.53 16.35 -7.12
N LYS A 272 -11.52 15.09 -7.54
CA LYS A 272 -12.73 14.26 -7.66
C LYS A 272 -13.47 14.15 -6.33
N LEU A 273 -12.75 13.91 -5.23
CA LEU A 273 -13.31 13.77 -3.90
C LEU A 273 -13.93 15.08 -3.38
N ILE A 274 -13.38 16.25 -3.74
CA ILE A 274 -14.02 17.53 -3.43
C ILE A 274 -15.25 17.73 -4.30
N LEU A 275 -15.12 17.48 -5.62
CA LEU A 275 -16.20 17.71 -6.58
C LEU A 275 -17.45 16.87 -6.28
N SER A 276 -17.30 15.66 -5.73
CA SER A 276 -18.43 14.80 -5.37
C SER A 276 -19.40 15.45 -4.37
N GLU A 277 -18.93 16.40 -3.57
CA GLU A 277 -19.73 17.15 -2.58
C GLU A 277 -20.18 18.53 -3.08
N THR A 278 -19.86 18.89 -4.33
CA THR A 278 -20.27 20.16 -4.96
C THR A 278 -21.46 19.97 -5.89
N PRO A 279 -22.12 21.05 -6.37
CA PRO A 279 -23.20 20.95 -7.36
C PRO A 279 -22.79 20.28 -8.69
N VAL A 280 -21.48 20.18 -8.96
CA VAL A 280 -20.94 19.47 -10.13
C VAL A 280 -21.19 17.95 -10.03
N GLY A 281 -21.25 17.43 -8.79
CA GLY A 281 -21.51 16.03 -8.51
C GLY A 281 -20.36 15.09 -8.87
N LYS A 282 -20.67 13.79 -8.89
CA LYS A 282 -19.69 12.72 -9.13
C LYS A 282 -19.23 12.72 -10.57
N LEU A 283 -17.92 12.62 -10.78
CA LEU A 283 -17.36 12.43 -12.11
C LEU A 283 -17.78 11.06 -12.68
N PRO A 284 -18.14 10.99 -13.97
CA PRO A 284 -18.44 9.71 -14.60
C PRO A 284 -17.30 8.71 -14.46
N ILE A 285 -17.64 7.45 -14.20
CA ILE A 285 -16.66 6.35 -14.07
C ILE A 285 -15.75 6.25 -15.31
N PRO A 286 -16.28 6.33 -16.56
CA PRO A 286 -15.42 6.27 -17.76
C PRO A 286 -14.40 7.40 -17.83
N LEU A 287 -14.75 8.61 -17.36
CA LEU A 287 -13.82 9.74 -17.30
C LEU A 287 -12.71 9.49 -16.29
N THR A 288 -13.07 8.99 -15.10
CA THR A 288 -12.09 8.65 -14.04
C THR A 288 -11.09 7.60 -14.57
N LEU A 289 -11.59 6.50 -15.11
CA LEU A 289 -10.75 5.44 -15.67
C LEU A 289 -9.91 5.92 -16.86
N GLY A 290 -10.48 6.78 -17.72
CA GLY A 290 -9.78 7.39 -18.84
C GLY A 290 -8.60 8.26 -18.40
N VAL A 291 -8.80 9.12 -17.40
CA VAL A 291 -7.72 9.95 -16.82
C VAL A 291 -6.64 9.08 -16.19
N ILE A 292 -7.03 8.02 -15.47
CA ILE A 292 -6.08 7.07 -14.87
C ILE A 292 -5.25 6.39 -15.96
N ALA A 293 -5.91 5.79 -16.95
CA ALA A 293 -5.27 5.07 -18.03
C ALA A 293 -4.36 6.00 -18.86
N ALA A 294 -4.82 7.20 -19.18
CA ALA A 294 -4.04 8.20 -19.89
C ALA A 294 -2.79 8.60 -19.10
N THR A 295 -2.94 8.90 -17.81
CA THR A 295 -1.82 9.32 -16.96
C THR A 295 -0.77 8.21 -16.85
N ILE A 296 -1.20 6.97 -16.57
CA ILE A 296 -0.30 5.81 -16.53
C ILE A 296 0.39 5.63 -17.88
N THR A 297 -0.35 5.67 -18.98
CA THR A 297 0.20 5.47 -20.34
C THR A 297 1.21 6.54 -20.69
N VAL A 298 0.91 7.81 -20.43
CA VAL A 298 1.82 8.94 -20.67
C VAL A 298 3.08 8.80 -19.81
N SER A 299 2.93 8.51 -18.51
CA SER A 299 4.09 8.38 -17.63
C SER A 299 4.97 7.16 -17.96
N ILE A 300 4.37 6.04 -18.36
CA ILE A 300 5.09 4.86 -18.86
C ILE A 300 5.83 5.20 -20.16
N THR A 301 5.13 5.79 -21.13
CA THR A 301 5.68 6.12 -22.46
C THR A 301 6.83 7.12 -22.32
N TRP A 302 6.64 8.18 -21.54
CA TRP A 302 7.68 9.15 -21.21
C TRP A 302 8.88 8.49 -20.55
N SER A 303 8.64 7.60 -19.58
CA SER A 303 9.73 6.90 -18.91
C SER A 303 10.50 5.97 -19.83
N LEU A 304 9.84 5.30 -20.79
CA LEU A 304 10.49 4.46 -21.78
C LEU A 304 11.34 5.28 -22.76
N ILE A 305 10.78 6.39 -23.28
CA ILE A 305 11.50 7.29 -24.20
C ILE A 305 12.74 7.88 -23.51
N ALA A 306 12.58 8.44 -22.32
CA ALA A 306 13.67 9.06 -21.58
C ALA A 306 14.78 8.08 -21.14
N THR A 307 14.49 6.78 -21.09
CA THR A 307 15.48 5.73 -20.75
C THR A 307 16.14 5.13 -22.00
N ARG A 308 15.60 5.37 -23.20
CA ARG A 308 16.09 4.83 -24.47
C ARG A 308 17.35 5.54 -24.99
N ASP A 309 17.57 6.79 -24.57
CA ASP A 309 18.69 7.64 -25.02
C ASP A 309 19.95 7.54 -24.14
N ARG A 310 20.08 6.51 -23.31
CA ARG A 310 21.35 6.18 -22.65
C ARG A 310 21.99 4.97 -23.34
N PRO A 311 23.02 5.16 -24.18
CA PRO A 311 23.88 4.06 -24.59
C PRO A 311 24.52 3.46 -23.33
N GLY A 312 24.66 2.14 -23.28
CA GLY A 312 25.20 1.41 -22.14
C GLY A 312 26.44 2.07 -21.55
N GLY A 313 26.33 2.50 -20.30
CA GLY A 313 27.46 2.85 -19.46
C GLY A 313 27.80 1.62 -18.62
N ASP A 314 28.94 1.01 -18.96
CA ASP A 314 29.65 -0.07 -18.27
C ASP A 314 29.06 -0.53 -16.92
N ASP A 315 28.62 -1.80 -16.92
CA ASP A 315 28.70 -2.68 -15.76
C ASP A 315 30.17 -2.84 -15.34
N GLY A 316 30.71 -1.84 -14.63
CA GLY A 316 31.93 -2.03 -13.85
C GLY A 316 31.61 -2.92 -12.65
N PRO A 317 32.29 -4.07 -12.42
CA PRO A 317 32.02 -4.90 -11.26
C PRO A 317 32.28 -4.10 -9.98
N ALA A 318 31.22 -3.91 -9.19
CA ALA A 318 31.29 -3.32 -7.87
C ALA A 318 32.29 -4.12 -7.02
N ALA A 319 33.27 -3.40 -6.48
CA ALA A 319 34.24 -3.88 -5.50
C ALA A 319 33.55 -4.64 -4.36
N ALA A 320 33.96 -5.88 -4.13
CA ALA A 320 33.63 -6.62 -2.93
C ALA A 320 34.38 -6.02 -1.72
N PRO A 321 33.74 -5.87 -0.54
CA PRO A 321 34.42 -5.49 0.67
C PRO A 321 35.15 -6.71 1.26
N GLY A 322 36.46 -6.80 1.01
CA GLY A 322 37.33 -7.85 1.54
C GLY A 322 37.87 -7.50 2.92
N THR A 323 37.42 -8.25 3.91
CA THR A 323 37.82 -8.27 5.32
C THR A 323 39.32 -8.47 5.57
N ALA A 324 39.84 -7.76 6.57
CA ALA A 324 41.11 -8.04 7.22
C ALA A 324 41.14 -9.49 7.76
N GLY A 325 42.24 -10.20 7.49
CA GLY A 325 42.47 -11.57 7.94
C GLY A 325 43.94 -11.94 7.82
N THR A 326 44.67 -11.75 8.91
CA THR A 326 46.08 -12.08 9.14
C THR A 326 46.31 -13.60 9.05
N THR A 327 47.15 -14.06 8.12
CA THR A 327 47.93 -15.32 8.15
C THR A 327 48.99 -15.16 7.04
N GLY A 328 50.30 -15.17 7.26
CA GLY A 328 51.09 -16.20 7.90
C GLY A 328 51.91 -16.90 6.81
N THR A 329 53.07 -16.34 6.43
CA THR A 329 54.10 -17.10 5.68
C THR A 329 55.49 -16.54 5.97
N ALA A 330 56.29 -17.36 6.64
CA ALA A 330 57.68 -17.09 6.98
C ALA A 330 58.59 -17.14 5.73
N PRO A 331 59.73 -16.43 5.74
CA PRO A 331 60.91 -16.83 5.01
C PRO A 331 61.96 -17.37 5.99
N ALA A 332 62.33 -18.63 5.80
CA ALA A 332 63.55 -19.20 6.36
C ALA A 332 64.65 -19.07 5.30
N GLU A 333 65.71 -18.31 5.58
CA GLU A 333 67.06 -18.59 5.06
C GLU A 333 68.14 -17.75 5.77
N HIS A 334 69.21 -18.47 6.15
CA HIS A 334 70.59 -18.04 6.41
C HIS A 334 70.92 -17.24 7.70
N GLY A 335 71.57 -17.95 8.62
CA GLY A 335 72.05 -17.45 9.92
C GLY A 335 73.41 -16.74 9.89
N PRO A 336 73.93 -16.40 11.08
CA PRO A 336 75.39 -16.40 11.27
C PRO A 336 75.85 -17.08 12.57
N ASP A 337 77.06 -17.61 12.50
CA ASP A 337 77.89 -18.19 13.57
C ASP A 337 78.20 -17.18 14.71
N PRO A 338 78.58 -17.64 15.92
CA PRO A 338 78.82 -16.80 17.08
C PRO A 338 80.30 -16.42 17.23
N GLY A 339 80.57 -15.19 17.66
CA GLY A 339 81.84 -14.84 18.28
C GLY A 339 82.37 -13.45 17.95
N ALA A 340 82.27 -12.53 18.93
CA ALA A 340 83.35 -11.65 19.35
C ALA A 340 82.83 -10.57 20.32
N SER A 341 83.35 -10.66 21.55
CA SER A 341 83.71 -9.56 22.45
C SER A 341 83.37 -8.12 22.05
N SER A 342 82.64 -7.42 22.92
CA SER A 342 83.17 -6.29 23.71
C SER A 342 81.98 -5.47 24.26
N THR A 343 81.77 -5.46 25.57
CA THR A 343 82.33 -4.50 26.53
C THR A 343 81.40 -3.29 26.73
N ARG A 344 80.89 -3.18 27.98
CA ARG A 344 80.43 -1.95 28.68
C ARG A 344 79.10 -1.34 28.16
N SER A 345 78.24 -0.75 28.98
CA SER A 345 78.17 -0.55 30.43
C SER A 345 76.88 0.23 30.73
N ARG A 346 76.29 -0.05 31.91
CA ARG A 346 75.67 0.93 32.84
C ARG A 346 74.47 1.74 32.35
N THR A 347 73.27 1.43 32.86
CA THR A 347 72.61 2.17 33.97
C THR A 347 72.39 3.64 33.64
N ASP A 348 71.13 4.05 33.48
CA ASP A 348 70.43 4.81 34.52
C ASP A 348 69.08 5.31 34.01
N ARG A 349 68.05 4.99 34.80
CA ARG A 349 66.75 5.69 34.80
C ARG A 349 66.91 6.92 35.70
N PRO A 350 66.31 8.07 35.33
CA PRO A 350 65.45 8.75 36.31
C PRO A 350 64.09 9.18 35.74
N PRO A 351 63.15 9.60 36.62
CA PRO A 351 61.70 9.54 36.40
C PRO A 351 61.10 10.89 35.89
N PRO A 352 59.77 10.99 35.69
CA PRO A 352 59.17 11.97 34.80
C PRO A 352 59.01 13.34 35.46
N ARG A 353 58.83 14.39 34.64
CA ARG A 353 58.33 15.69 35.10
C ARG A 353 56.99 16.05 34.46
N PRO A 354 56.11 16.74 35.19
CA PRO A 354 54.74 17.02 34.78
C PRO A 354 54.59 18.41 34.14
N ARG A 355 53.81 18.49 33.06
CA ARG A 355 52.55 19.23 32.94
C ARG A 355 52.04 19.15 31.51
#